data_AF-A0AAU6UZV7-F1
#
_entry.id   AF-A0AAU6UZV7-F1
#
_cell.length_a   1.000
_cell.length_b   1.000
_cell.length_c   1.000
_cell.angle_alpha   90.00
_cell.angle_beta   90.00
_cell.angle_gamma   90.00
#
_symmetry.space_group_name_H-M   'P 1'
#
loop_
_entity.id
_entity.type
_entity.pdbx_description
1 polymer ?
#
loop_
_entity_poly.entity_id
_entity_poly.type
_entity_poly.pdbx_seq_one_letter_code
_entity_poly.pdbx_strand_id
1 'polypeptide(L)'
;MGDYWFALASQLRRLERNELAAHAALRAFHSNWAFGIPSDGVMRMLSQVQLQTYLEDDPFIRRLDGFKPGFGGEKHNDNYPIMLAASREYLQAGQVLPGLMLYQNYAYSMYFETQAFQERYGFELTRWQSEFSALCLTHLGDDRRVRLSHETAWKP
;
A
#
# COMPACT_ATOMS: atom_id res chain seq x y z
N MET A 1 -2.11 3.18 12.72
CA MET A 1 -3.16 3.80 11.86
C MET A 1 -4.00 2.75 11.13
N GLY A 2 -3.40 1.70 10.56
CA GLY A 2 -4.16 0.56 9.99
C GLY A 2 -4.97 -0.24 11.03
N ASP A 3 -4.47 -0.34 12.27
CA ASP A 3 -5.18 -1.05 13.35
C ASP A 3 -6.55 -0.45 13.67
N TYR A 4 -6.70 0.87 13.59
CA TYR A 4 -8.00 1.54 13.79
C TYR A 4 -9.00 1.15 12.70
N TRP A 5 -8.55 1.10 11.44
CA TRP A 5 -9.38 0.64 10.33
C TRP A 5 -9.77 -0.82 10.48
N PHE A 6 -8.86 -1.67 10.94
CA PHE A 6 -9.16 -3.08 11.19
C PHE A 6 -10.12 -3.28 12.37
N ALA A 7 -9.95 -2.52 13.45
CA ALA A 7 -10.89 -2.50 14.56
C ALA A 7 -12.29 -2.08 14.10
N LEU A 8 -12.38 -1.02 13.29
CA LEU A 8 -13.64 -0.57 12.69
C LEU A 8 -14.26 -1.65 11.79
N ALA A 9 -13.48 -2.28 10.91
CA ALA A 9 -13.94 -3.37 10.05
C ALA A 9 -14.54 -4.52 10.88
N SER A 10 -13.88 -4.87 11.98
CA SER A 10 -14.34 -5.90 12.91
C SER A 10 -15.67 -5.52 13.59
N GLN A 11 -15.86 -4.27 13.99
CA GLN A 11 -17.13 -3.80 14.56
C GLN A 11 -18.25 -3.76 13.53
N LEU A 12 -17.97 -3.24 12.33
CA LEU A 12 -18.95 -3.19 11.23
C LEU A 12 -19.45 -4.58 10.87
N ARG A 13 -18.55 -5.56 10.85
CA ARG A 13 -18.91 -6.96 10.63
C ARG A 13 -19.82 -7.52 11.72
N ARG A 14 -19.57 -7.20 13.00
CA ARG A 14 -20.45 -7.60 14.12
C ARG A 14 -21.85 -7.02 14.02
N LEU A 15 -21.99 -5.88 13.33
CA LEU A 15 -23.25 -5.21 13.03
C LEU A 15 -23.83 -5.63 11.67
N GLU A 16 -23.28 -6.67 11.03
CA GLU A 16 -23.69 -7.17 9.72
C GLU A 16 -23.61 -6.13 8.58
N ARG A 17 -22.81 -5.07 8.78
CA ARG A 17 -22.51 -4.04 7.77
C ARG A 17 -21.35 -4.51 6.88
N ASN A 18 -21.56 -5.60 6.14
CA ASN A 18 -20.50 -6.35 5.46
C ASN A 18 -19.77 -5.54 4.38
N GLU A 19 -20.49 -4.76 3.57
CA GLU A 19 -19.88 -3.89 2.55
C GLU A 19 -18.93 -2.87 3.19
N LEU A 20 -19.39 -2.16 4.23
CA LEU A 20 -18.56 -1.19 4.95
C LEU A 20 -17.38 -1.86 5.64
N ALA A 21 -17.57 -3.07 6.17
CA ALA A 21 -16.49 -3.86 6.76
C ALA A 21 -15.41 -4.21 5.73
N ALA A 22 -15.80 -4.61 4.52
CA ALA A 22 -14.88 -4.91 3.43
C ALA A 22 -14.03 -3.67 3.06
N HIS A 23 -14.68 -2.53 2.86
CA HIS A 23 -13.99 -1.27 2.56
C HIS A 23 -13.08 -0.79 3.70
N ALA A 24 -13.49 -0.96 4.96
CA ALA A 24 -12.67 -0.63 6.12
C ALA A 24 -11.43 -1.56 6.22
N ALA A 25 -11.59 -2.85 5.95
CA ALA A 25 -10.47 -3.79 5.89
C ALA A 25 -9.49 -3.44 4.76
N LEU A 26 -10.00 -3.06 3.59
CA LEU A 26 -9.17 -2.63 2.46
C LEU A 26 -8.41 -1.33 2.79
N ARG A 27 -9.03 -0.39 3.51
CA ARG A 27 -8.35 0.81 4.02
C ARG A 27 -7.29 0.48 5.08
N ALA A 28 -7.51 -0.54 5.90
CA ALA A 28 -6.51 -1.02 6.83
C ALA A 28 -5.28 -1.54 6.07
N PHE A 29 -5.49 -2.31 5.00
CA PHE A 29 -4.42 -2.78 4.11
C PHE A 29 -3.68 -1.63 3.44
N HIS A 30 -4.40 -0.67 2.87
CA HIS A 30 -3.85 0.54 2.23
C HIS A 30 -3.36 1.58 3.23
N SER A 31 -3.25 1.29 4.52
CA SER A 31 -2.61 2.25 5.44
C SER A 31 -1.11 2.32 5.17
N ASN A 32 -0.43 3.38 5.62
CA ASN A 32 1.01 3.50 5.46
C ASN A 32 1.74 2.48 6.37
N TRP A 33 2.47 1.55 5.75
CA TRP A 33 3.14 0.43 6.43
C TRP A 33 4.34 0.84 7.26
N ALA A 34 4.87 2.06 7.09
CA ALA A 34 5.86 2.64 7.99
C ALA A 34 5.34 2.82 9.42
N PHE A 35 4.01 2.86 9.61
CA PHE A 35 3.35 2.92 10.90
C PHE A 35 2.71 1.58 11.32
N GLY A 36 3.15 0.48 10.73
CA GLY A 36 2.68 -0.88 11.00
C GLY A 36 2.15 -1.56 9.73
N ILE A 37 2.74 -2.72 9.42
CA ILE A 37 2.29 -3.61 8.34
C ILE A 37 0.91 -4.19 8.73
N PRO A 38 -0.02 -4.39 7.77
CA PRO A 38 -1.32 -4.98 8.05
C PRO A 38 -1.18 -6.34 8.72
N SER A 39 -1.97 -6.57 9.77
CA SER A 39 -1.99 -7.86 10.45
C SER A 39 -2.58 -8.96 9.57
N ASP A 40 -2.25 -10.21 9.86
CA ASP A 40 -2.87 -11.39 9.23
C ASP A 40 -4.40 -11.39 9.35
N GLY A 41 -4.93 -10.73 10.38
CA GLY A 41 -6.37 -10.53 10.57
C GLY A 41 -7.01 -9.73 9.43
N VAL A 42 -6.32 -8.69 8.94
CA VAL A 42 -6.76 -7.89 7.78
C VAL A 42 -6.80 -8.77 6.54
N MET A 43 -5.71 -9.49 6.26
CA MET A 43 -5.59 -10.37 5.10
C MET A 43 -6.65 -11.46 5.12
N ARG A 44 -6.78 -12.16 6.25
CA ARG A 44 -7.81 -13.20 6.44
C ARG A 44 -9.23 -12.66 6.28
N MET A 45 -9.49 -11.40 6.63
CA MET A 45 -10.80 -10.78 6.42
C MET A 45 -11.02 -10.50 4.93
N LEU A 46 -10.04 -9.94 4.21
CA LEU A 46 -10.12 -9.68 2.78
C LEU A 46 -10.20 -10.96 1.93
N SER A 47 -9.65 -12.08 2.41
CA SER A 47 -9.74 -13.39 1.73
C SER A 47 -11.12 -14.05 1.86
N GLN A 48 -12.08 -13.45 2.57
CA GLN A 48 -13.40 -14.05 2.72
C GLN A 48 -14.25 -13.76 1.50
N VAL A 49 -14.75 -14.81 0.86
CA VAL A 49 -15.58 -14.73 -0.35
C VAL A 49 -16.71 -13.71 -0.20
N GLN A 50 -17.44 -13.75 0.93
CA GLN A 50 -18.55 -12.82 1.18
C GLN A 50 -18.11 -11.34 1.24
N LEU A 51 -16.87 -11.04 1.62
CA LEU A 51 -16.37 -9.67 1.64
C LEU A 51 -15.78 -9.26 0.29
N GLN A 52 -15.19 -10.20 -0.46
CA GLN A 52 -14.69 -9.95 -1.81
C GLN A 52 -15.80 -9.58 -2.79
N THR A 53 -17.02 -10.10 -2.61
CA THR A 53 -18.16 -9.73 -3.49
C THR A 53 -18.48 -8.23 -3.47
N TYR A 54 -18.08 -7.50 -2.41
CA TYR A 54 -18.25 -6.05 -2.34
C TYR A 54 -17.08 -5.27 -2.95
N LEU A 55 -16.02 -5.96 -3.37
CA LEU A 55 -14.75 -5.39 -3.83
C LEU A 55 -14.27 -6.07 -5.13
N GLU A 56 -15.16 -6.68 -5.92
CA GLU A 56 -14.78 -7.50 -7.09
C GLU A 56 -14.01 -6.69 -8.14
N ASP A 57 -14.33 -5.40 -8.26
CA ASP A 57 -13.66 -4.47 -9.19
C ASP A 57 -12.37 -3.87 -8.62
N ASP A 58 -12.03 -4.13 -7.36
CA ASP A 58 -10.86 -3.54 -6.72
C ASP A 58 -9.55 -4.11 -7.32
N PRO A 59 -8.64 -3.25 -7.82
CA PRO A 59 -7.39 -3.67 -8.43
C PRO A 59 -6.53 -4.61 -7.59
N PHE A 60 -6.51 -4.45 -6.27
CA PHE A 60 -5.74 -5.33 -5.39
C PHE A 60 -6.51 -6.63 -5.11
N ILE A 61 -7.81 -6.56 -4.81
CA ILE A 61 -8.61 -7.74 -4.46
C ILE A 61 -8.65 -8.76 -5.58
N ARG A 62 -8.73 -8.35 -6.85
CA ARG A 62 -8.66 -9.28 -8.01
C ARG A 62 -7.37 -10.11 -8.08
N ARG A 63 -6.33 -9.72 -7.32
CA ARG A 63 -5.01 -10.37 -7.27
C ARG A 63 -4.71 -11.01 -5.93
N LEU A 64 -5.65 -10.96 -4.99
CA LEU A 64 -5.42 -11.35 -3.60
C LEU A 64 -4.98 -12.80 -3.45
N ASP A 65 -5.47 -13.70 -4.31
CA ASP A 65 -5.10 -15.13 -4.29
C ASP A 65 -3.61 -15.36 -4.60
N GLY A 66 -2.98 -14.46 -5.36
CA GLY A 66 -1.54 -14.49 -5.63
C GLY A 66 -0.69 -13.81 -4.55
N PHE A 67 -1.32 -13.13 -3.60
CA PHE A 67 -0.64 -12.34 -2.58
C PHE A 67 -0.47 -13.14 -1.28
N LYS A 68 0.78 -13.41 -0.89
CA LYS A 68 1.11 -14.21 0.29
C LYS A 68 1.49 -13.31 1.47
N PRO A 69 0.92 -13.48 2.67
CA PRO A 69 1.39 -12.77 3.85
C PRO A 69 2.79 -13.29 4.23
N GLY A 70 3.83 -12.56 3.81
CA GLY A 70 5.23 -12.89 4.06
C GLY A 70 6.15 -12.10 3.12
N PHE A 71 7.04 -11.30 3.68
CA PHE A 71 8.12 -10.62 2.96
C PHE A 71 9.46 -11.19 3.46
N GLY A 72 10.34 -11.60 2.55
CA GLY A 72 11.59 -12.30 2.87
C GLY A 72 11.52 -13.84 2.89
N GLY A 73 12.69 -14.47 3.00
CA GLY A 73 12.85 -15.94 3.10
C GLY A 73 12.71 -16.70 1.77
N GLU A 74 12.06 -16.11 0.76
CA GLU A 74 11.92 -16.68 -0.57
C GLU A 74 12.82 -15.96 -1.59
N LYS A 75 13.38 -16.72 -2.54
CA LYS A 75 14.21 -16.19 -3.62
C LYS A 75 13.42 -15.29 -4.59
N HIS A 76 12.10 -15.46 -4.62
CA HIS A 76 11.13 -14.76 -5.44
C HIS A 76 9.86 -14.54 -4.61
N ASN A 77 9.30 -13.33 -4.67
CA ASN A 77 8.07 -12.95 -4.01
C ASN A 77 7.15 -12.20 -4.98
N ASP A 78 6.01 -12.80 -5.31
CA ASP A 78 5.02 -12.27 -6.27
C ASP A 78 4.26 -11.04 -5.73
N ASN A 79 4.32 -10.79 -4.42
CA ASN A 79 3.66 -9.64 -3.79
C ASN A 79 4.10 -8.32 -4.41
N TYR A 80 5.39 -8.18 -4.72
CA TYR A 80 5.98 -6.95 -5.23
C TYR A 80 5.40 -6.56 -6.61
N PRO A 81 5.39 -7.44 -7.63
CA PRO A 81 4.67 -7.23 -8.88
C PRO A 81 3.17 -6.96 -8.69
N ILE A 82 2.50 -7.67 -7.79
CA ILE A 82 1.07 -7.49 -7.51
C ILE A 82 0.80 -6.07 -6.98
N MET A 83 1.59 -5.60 -6.02
CA MET A 83 1.46 -4.25 -5.44
C MET A 83 1.67 -3.17 -6.51
N LEU A 84 2.70 -3.32 -7.36
CA LEU A 84 2.96 -2.39 -8.45
C LEU A 84 1.84 -2.36 -9.49
N ALA A 85 1.34 -3.53 -9.90
CA ALA A 85 0.27 -3.62 -10.89
C ALA A 85 -1.03 -2.99 -10.36
N ALA A 86 -1.43 -3.34 -9.14
CA ALA A 86 -2.62 -2.77 -8.50
C ALA A 86 -2.47 -1.25 -8.29
N SER A 87 -1.30 -0.77 -7.87
CA SER A 87 -1.03 0.67 -7.71
C SER A 87 -1.24 1.44 -9.01
N ARG A 88 -0.72 0.92 -10.14
CA ARG A 88 -0.88 1.54 -11.46
C ARG A 88 -2.35 1.59 -11.88
N GLU A 89 -3.08 0.50 -11.68
CA GLU A 89 -4.51 0.44 -11.98
C GLU A 89 -5.33 1.42 -11.14
N TYR A 90 -5.03 1.56 -9.84
CA TYR A 90 -5.66 2.58 -9.01
C TYR A 90 -5.44 3.98 -9.56
N LEU A 91 -4.19 4.33 -9.91
CA LEU A 91 -3.86 5.64 -10.47
C LEU A 91 -4.56 5.89 -11.81
N GLN A 92 -4.60 4.89 -12.70
CA GLN A 92 -5.31 4.95 -13.98
C GLN A 92 -6.83 5.13 -13.81
N ALA A 93 -7.41 4.52 -12.77
CA ALA A 93 -8.82 4.67 -12.42
C ALA A 93 -9.14 5.96 -11.65
N GLY A 94 -8.15 6.86 -11.46
CA GLY A 94 -8.33 8.09 -10.68
C GLY A 94 -8.42 7.88 -9.16
N GLN A 95 -8.20 6.66 -8.67
CA GLN A 95 -8.15 6.33 -7.25
C GLN A 95 -6.76 6.66 -6.69
N VAL A 96 -6.47 7.95 -6.60
CA VAL A 96 -5.13 8.50 -6.29
C VAL A 96 -4.58 7.98 -4.96
N LEU A 97 -5.35 8.06 -3.87
CA LEU A 97 -4.84 7.74 -2.54
C LEU A 97 -4.45 6.25 -2.39
N PRO A 98 -5.30 5.27 -2.73
CA PRO A 98 -4.91 3.86 -2.75
C PRO A 98 -3.69 3.59 -3.64
N GLY A 99 -3.66 4.19 -4.84
CA GLY A 99 -2.56 4.01 -5.79
C GLY A 99 -1.22 4.49 -5.26
N LEU A 100 -1.16 5.72 -4.75
CA LEU A 100 0.05 6.28 -4.15
C LEU A 100 0.46 5.52 -2.89
N MET A 101 -0.48 5.17 -2.03
CA MET A 101 -0.16 4.49 -0.78
C MET A 101 0.37 3.08 -1.02
N LEU A 102 -0.22 2.34 -1.96
CA LEU A 102 0.28 1.02 -2.32
C LEU A 102 1.67 1.08 -2.98
N TYR A 103 1.96 2.11 -3.78
CA TYR A 103 3.30 2.31 -4.35
C TYR A 103 4.34 2.65 -3.28
N GLN A 104 3.96 3.47 -2.29
CA GLN A 104 4.81 3.77 -1.15
C GLN A 104 5.06 2.53 -0.28
N ASN A 105 4.02 1.74 0.00
CA ASN A 105 4.15 0.49 0.75
C ASN A 105 5.02 -0.54 0.01
N TYR A 106 4.90 -0.63 -1.32
CA TYR A 106 5.79 -1.45 -2.15
C TYR A 106 7.26 -1.09 -1.93
N ALA A 107 7.59 0.21 -2.04
CA ALA A 107 8.96 0.66 -1.90
C ALA A 107 9.47 0.56 -0.47
N TYR A 108 8.62 0.81 0.52
CA TYR A 108 8.93 0.60 1.92
C TYR A 108 9.34 -0.85 2.18
N SER A 109 8.55 -1.82 1.75
CA SER A 109 8.89 -3.24 1.89
C SER A 109 10.15 -3.62 1.10
N MET A 110 10.25 -3.21 -0.16
CA MET A 110 11.38 -3.54 -1.04
C MET A 110 12.71 -2.96 -0.54
N TYR A 111 12.69 -1.77 0.08
CA TYR A 111 13.88 -1.12 0.61
C TYR A 111 14.57 -1.93 1.72
N PHE A 112 13.82 -2.72 2.50
CA PHE A 112 14.38 -3.58 3.54
C PHE A 112 14.87 -4.94 3.01
N GLU A 113 14.59 -5.29 1.75
CA GLU A 113 15.14 -6.50 1.12
C GLU A 113 16.64 -6.34 0.82
N THR A 114 17.32 -7.46 0.60
CA THR A 114 18.75 -7.44 0.21
C THR A 114 18.97 -6.73 -1.13
N GLN A 115 20.14 -6.13 -1.34
CA GLN A 115 20.47 -5.46 -2.61
C GLN A 115 20.30 -6.37 -3.83
N ALA A 116 20.78 -7.62 -3.76
CA ALA A 116 20.62 -8.59 -4.84
C ALA A 116 19.15 -8.93 -5.14
N PHE A 117 18.26 -8.81 -4.14
CA PHE A 117 16.82 -8.96 -4.33
C PHE A 117 16.24 -7.72 -5.01
N GLN A 118 16.57 -6.52 -4.52
CA GLN A 118 16.15 -5.25 -5.12
C GLN A 118 16.52 -5.19 -6.62
N GLU A 119 17.74 -5.57 -6.98
CA GLU A 119 18.23 -5.61 -8.37
C GLU A 119 17.40 -6.53 -9.27
N ARG A 120 16.95 -7.70 -8.77
CA ARG A 120 16.10 -8.62 -9.54
C ARG A 120 14.74 -8.03 -9.88
N TYR A 121 14.22 -7.16 -9.01
CA TYR A 121 12.97 -6.45 -9.23
C TYR A 121 13.18 -5.08 -9.90
N GLY A 122 14.42 -4.73 -10.26
CA GLY A 122 14.76 -3.44 -10.86
C GLY A 122 14.47 -2.24 -9.95
N PHE A 123 14.46 -2.47 -8.63
CA PHE A 123 14.22 -1.41 -7.66
C PHE A 123 15.48 -0.56 -7.45
N GLU A 124 15.32 0.75 -7.56
CA GLU A 124 16.37 1.73 -7.32
C GLU A 124 15.75 2.92 -6.57
N LEU A 125 16.30 3.23 -5.40
CA LEU A 125 15.67 4.14 -4.45
C LEU A 125 15.52 5.57 -5.01
N THR A 126 16.54 6.10 -5.67
CA THR A 126 16.52 7.48 -6.18
C THR A 126 15.55 7.63 -7.34
N ARG A 127 15.49 6.64 -8.25
CA ARG A 127 14.45 6.53 -9.28
C ARG A 127 13.07 6.46 -8.65
N TRP A 128 12.84 5.58 -7.68
CA TRP A 128 11.55 5.49 -7.00
C TRP A 128 11.14 6.82 -6.36
N GLN A 129 12.05 7.49 -5.64
CA GLN A 129 11.80 8.80 -5.02
C GLN A 129 11.40 9.85 -6.06
N SER A 130 12.08 9.87 -7.21
CA SER A 130 11.76 10.78 -8.31
C SER A 130 10.39 10.50 -8.92
N GLU A 131 10.10 9.23 -9.23
CA GLU A 131 8.80 8.78 -9.76
C GLU A 131 7.66 9.08 -8.77
N PHE A 132 7.84 8.76 -7.50
CA PHE A 132 6.85 9.02 -6.45
C PHE A 132 6.58 10.52 -6.26
N SER A 133 7.63 11.36 -6.27
CA SER A 133 7.49 12.82 -6.19
C SER A 133 6.68 13.36 -7.37
N ALA A 134 6.97 12.87 -8.59
CA ALA A 134 6.27 13.30 -9.80
C ALA A 134 4.78 12.90 -9.76
N LEU A 135 4.47 11.69 -9.30
CA LEU A 135 3.09 11.23 -9.10
C LEU A 135 2.36 12.08 -8.05
N CYS A 136 3.01 12.39 -6.93
CA CYS A 136 2.43 13.24 -5.90
C CYS A 136 2.19 14.67 -6.41
N LEU A 137 3.14 15.26 -7.15
CA LEU A 137 2.96 16.57 -7.77
C LEU A 137 1.78 16.56 -8.76
N THR A 138 1.69 15.52 -9.59
CA THR A 138 0.65 15.37 -10.62
C THR A 138 -0.74 15.24 -10.00
N HIS A 139 -0.88 14.43 -8.95
CA HIS A 139 -2.20 14.06 -8.43
C HIS A 139 -2.62 14.81 -7.16
N LEU A 140 -1.66 15.38 -6.41
CA LEU A 140 -1.91 16.07 -5.14
C LEU A 140 -1.45 17.54 -5.15
N GLY A 141 -0.71 17.99 -6.16
CA GLY A 141 -0.16 19.34 -6.23
C GLY A 141 1.02 19.58 -5.27
N ASP A 142 1.61 18.53 -4.71
CA ASP A 142 2.72 18.57 -3.76
C ASP A 142 3.72 17.46 -4.13
N ASP A 143 4.98 17.81 -4.37
CA ASP A 143 6.03 16.86 -4.76
C ASP A 143 6.54 16.01 -3.58
N ARG A 144 6.10 16.31 -2.35
CA ARG A 144 6.49 15.66 -1.09
C ARG A 144 8.00 15.60 -0.85
N ARG A 145 8.78 16.40 -1.59
CA ARG A 145 10.19 16.56 -1.29
C ARG A 145 10.27 17.50 -0.11
N VAL A 146 10.87 17.03 0.99
CA VAL A 146 11.28 17.95 2.04
C VAL A 146 12.30 18.88 1.39
N ARG A 147 11.88 20.12 1.11
CA ARG A 147 12.84 21.21 0.90
C ARG A 147 13.53 21.37 2.24
N LEU A 148 14.66 20.70 2.44
CA LEU A 148 15.64 21.15 3.41
C LEU A 148 16.20 22.47 2.85
N SER A 149 15.42 23.54 2.95
CA SER A 149 16.01 24.87 2.91
C SER A 149 16.90 24.94 4.14
N HIS A 150 18.19 24.68 3.95
CA HIS A 150 19.26 25.08 4.88
C HIS A 150 19.37 26.61 4.94
N GLU A 151 18.24 27.32 4.98
CA GLU A 151 18.12 28.78 4.97
C GLU A 151 16.88 29.22 5.76
N THR A 152 16.71 28.68 6.97
CA THR A 152 16.16 29.51 8.04
C THR A 152 17.14 29.44 9.18
N ALA A 153 18.07 30.38 9.12
CA ALA A 153 19.13 30.59 10.08
C ALA A 153 18.55 30.64 11.50
N TRP A 154 18.89 29.64 12.30
CA TRP A 154 19.05 29.86 13.73
C TRP A 154 20.24 30.81 13.88
N LYS A 155 19.96 32.11 13.96
CA LYS A 155 20.91 33.06 14.52
C LYS A 155 20.85 32.92 16.05
N PRO A 156 22.00 32.91 16.74
CA PRO A 156 22.09 32.72 18.18
C PRO A 156 21.34 33.80 18.96
#